data_AF-A0A4Q9N3Z1-F1
#
_entry.id   AF-A0A4Q9N3Z1-F1
#
_cell.length_a   1.000
_cell.length_b   1.000
_cell.length_c   1.000
_cell.angle_alpha   90.00
_cell.angle_beta   90.00
_cell.angle_gamma   90.00
#
_symmetry.space_group_name_H-M   'P 1'
#
loop_
_entity.id
_entity.type
_entity.pdbx_description
1 polymer ?
#
loop_
_entity_poly.entity_id
_entity_poly.type
_entity_poly.pdbx_seq_one_letter_code
_entity_poly.pdbx_strand_id
1 'polypeptide(L)'
;MHGKADCMIVGGRTSSQEDIRSAAVSFEAFDNMSAKIYYDSDANLDVLGGKTIVFLGFGNQGAAQAQNLRDSGIPNDKIIVANRPDSYAEDAKSKGFNVEHNFANAAKQADVVFLLIPDQVQPRVFNTEIAPNLKDDAAIVVASGYNVFFKLLNFKPSQDVVMVAPRMIGSSVRSLFVKGKGFPCFVSTEQDGTGKALEIALALSRVIGATKAGAIASSAREETAMDLFAEQALWPNIIMLFREAFSVLKEAGCSDEALCYEMWMSKEPAEIFERAAEDGFIQQLKHHSTVSQYGQLNGALALDGTAAREHFKNILYNQVLNGKFQKEFSKIEDDLEKEGDENPLNILYKKSEASELGQAEKRVRARLAGLL
;
A
#
# COMPACT_ATOMS: atom_id res chain seq x y z
N MET A 1 -40.10 -41.42 63.23
CA MET A 1 -38.80 -40.86 63.68
C MET A 1 -38.04 -40.44 62.44
N HIS A 2 -37.97 -39.13 62.14
CA HIS A 2 -36.76 -38.29 62.26
C HIS A 2 -35.60 -38.78 61.36
N GLY A 3 -34.99 -38.01 60.45
CA GLY A 3 -35.01 -36.58 60.14
C GLY A 3 -34.11 -36.25 58.93
N LYS A 4 -34.18 -34.99 58.48
CA LYS A 4 -33.51 -34.37 57.30
C LYS A 4 -31.99 -34.21 57.43
N ALA A 5 -31.29 -34.04 56.30
CA ALA A 5 -30.24 -33.04 56.09
C ALA A 5 -29.97 -32.79 54.57
N ASP A 6 -29.64 -31.53 54.25
CA ASP A 6 -29.62 -30.84 52.95
C ASP A 6 -28.23 -30.75 52.26
N CYS A 7 -28.26 -30.25 51.00
CA CYS A 7 -27.24 -29.43 50.30
C CYS A 7 -26.02 -30.17 49.69
N MET A 8 -25.52 -29.90 48.47
CA MET A 8 -25.46 -28.66 47.67
C MET A 8 -25.58 -28.91 46.15
N ILE A 9 -26.21 -27.93 45.49
CA ILE A 9 -26.18 -27.66 44.06
C ILE A 9 -24.95 -26.80 43.73
N VAL A 10 -24.21 -27.15 42.68
CA VAL A 10 -23.42 -26.22 41.85
C VAL A 10 -23.68 -26.66 40.41
N GLY A 11 -24.50 -26.00 39.59
CA GLY A 11 -24.47 -24.58 39.30
C GLY A 11 -23.77 -24.36 37.96
N GLY A 12 -24.26 -24.99 36.89
CA GLY A 12 -23.82 -24.72 35.52
C GLY A 12 -24.23 -23.29 35.14
N ARG A 13 -23.26 -22.44 34.82
CA ARG A 13 -23.51 -21.13 34.23
C ARG A 13 -23.60 -21.27 32.72
N THR A 14 -24.79 -20.97 32.21
CA THR A 14 -25.09 -20.70 30.80
C THR A 14 -24.42 -19.39 30.38
N SER A 15 -23.39 -19.47 29.53
CA SER A 15 -22.72 -18.32 28.90
C SER A 15 -23.25 -18.08 27.48
N SER A 16 -24.52 -17.66 27.34
CA SER A 16 -25.10 -17.49 25.99
C SER A 16 -26.05 -16.30 25.81
N GLN A 17 -25.97 -15.27 26.66
CA GLN A 17 -26.74 -14.03 26.46
C GLN A 17 -25.95 -12.73 26.70
N GLU A 18 -24.86 -12.74 27.48
CA GLU A 18 -24.02 -11.54 27.66
C GLU A 18 -23.08 -11.29 26.47
N ASP A 19 -22.54 -12.34 25.84
CA ASP A 19 -21.63 -12.21 24.69
C ASP A 19 -22.32 -11.62 23.44
N ILE A 20 -23.62 -11.85 23.27
CA ILE A 20 -24.39 -11.33 22.14
C ILE A 20 -24.70 -9.83 22.32
N ARG A 21 -24.82 -9.35 23.57
CA ARG A 21 -25.05 -7.92 23.85
C ARG A 21 -23.78 -7.09 23.75
N SER A 22 -22.62 -7.66 24.09
CA SER A 22 -21.29 -7.07 23.86
C SER A 22 -21.04 -6.78 22.37
N ALA A 23 -21.48 -7.69 21.48
CA ALA A 23 -21.39 -7.52 20.04
C ALA A 23 -22.39 -6.49 19.45
N ALA A 24 -23.44 -6.12 20.19
CA ALA A 24 -24.43 -5.14 19.74
C ALA A 24 -23.98 -3.69 20.03
N VAL A 25 -23.25 -3.46 21.12
CA VAL A 25 -22.70 -2.13 21.48
C VAL A 25 -21.56 -1.71 20.54
N SER A 26 -20.97 -2.65 19.81
CA SER A 26 -19.96 -2.33 18.79
C SER A 26 -20.59 -1.89 17.46
N PHE A 27 -21.75 -2.42 17.07
CA PHE A 27 -22.36 -2.18 15.76
C PHE A 27 -22.77 -0.72 15.51
N GLU A 28 -23.26 -0.01 16.51
CA GLU A 28 -23.63 1.42 16.38
C GLU A 28 -22.40 2.35 16.28
N ALA A 29 -21.22 1.92 16.77
CA ALA A 29 -19.97 2.66 16.60
C ALA A 29 -19.34 2.46 15.20
N PHE A 30 -19.71 1.37 14.50
CA PHE A 30 -19.22 1.06 13.14
C PHE A 30 -19.90 1.89 12.04
N ASP A 31 -21.13 2.36 12.25
CA ASP A 31 -21.88 3.12 11.25
C ASP A 31 -21.21 4.48 10.92
N ASN A 32 -20.33 4.95 11.80
CA ASN A 32 -19.53 6.17 11.63
C ASN A 32 -18.13 5.93 11.02
N MET A 33 -17.83 4.72 10.53
CA MET A 33 -16.53 4.33 9.95
C MET A 33 -16.58 3.98 8.45
N SER A 34 -17.68 4.26 7.76
CA SER A 34 -17.74 4.05 6.31
C SER A 34 -17.06 5.21 5.57
N ALA A 35 -16.04 4.89 4.77
CA ALA A 35 -15.38 5.87 3.92
C ALA A 35 -16.26 6.24 2.72
N LYS A 36 -16.33 7.53 2.38
CA LYS A 36 -16.99 7.97 1.15
C LYS A 36 -16.23 7.44 -0.05
N ILE A 37 -16.95 6.93 -1.05
CA ILE A 37 -16.38 6.51 -2.34
C ILE A 37 -16.80 7.53 -3.40
N TYR A 38 -15.83 8.06 -4.12
CA TYR A 38 -16.02 9.07 -5.17
C TYR A 38 -15.90 8.43 -6.55
N TYR A 39 -16.83 8.77 -7.43
CA TYR A 39 -16.87 8.30 -8.81
C TYR A 39 -16.69 9.45 -9.80
N ASP A 40 -16.74 9.17 -11.10
CA ASP A 40 -16.60 10.18 -12.14
C ASP A 40 -17.59 11.35 -11.96
N SER A 41 -18.79 11.08 -11.43
CA SER A 41 -19.82 12.09 -11.15
C SER A 41 -19.44 13.08 -10.05
N ASP A 42 -18.50 12.72 -9.17
CA ASP A 42 -18.05 13.57 -8.07
C ASP A 42 -16.86 14.46 -8.45
N ALA A 43 -16.26 14.25 -9.62
CA ALA A 43 -15.01 14.88 -10.02
C ALA A 43 -15.21 15.84 -11.21
N ASN A 44 -15.06 17.15 -10.97
CA ASN A 44 -15.11 18.18 -12.01
C ASN A 44 -13.74 18.40 -12.65
N LEU A 45 -13.60 18.15 -13.95
CA LEU A 45 -12.33 18.31 -14.67
C LEU A 45 -11.96 19.77 -14.97
N ASP A 46 -12.93 20.69 -14.96
CA ASP A 46 -12.71 22.09 -15.28
C ASP A 46 -11.69 22.75 -14.33
N VAL A 47 -11.55 22.23 -13.11
CA VAL A 47 -10.57 22.71 -12.12
C VAL A 47 -9.11 22.49 -12.56
N LEU A 48 -8.87 21.60 -13.53
CA LEU A 48 -7.55 21.37 -14.13
C LEU A 48 -7.31 22.20 -15.39
N GLY A 49 -8.31 22.97 -15.85
CA GLY A 49 -8.24 23.79 -17.05
C GLY A 49 -7.07 24.77 -17.02
N GLY A 50 -6.16 24.66 -18.01
CA GLY A 50 -5.01 25.55 -18.16
C GLY A 50 -3.85 25.32 -17.19
N LYS A 51 -4.02 24.46 -16.18
CA LYS A 51 -2.99 24.15 -15.17
C LYS A 51 -1.83 23.37 -15.79
N THR A 52 -0.62 23.71 -15.36
CA THR A 52 0.60 22.96 -15.64
C THR A 52 0.84 21.95 -14.54
N ILE A 53 0.97 20.68 -14.92
CA ILE A 53 1.12 19.55 -14.00
C ILE A 53 2.55 19.02 -14.14
N VAL A 54 3.31 19.10 -13.05
CA VAL A 54 4.68 18.63 -12.97
C VAL A 54 4.73 17.28 -12.27
N PHE A 55 5.37 16.30 -12.88
CA PHE A 55 5.70 15.02 -12.29
C PHE A 55 7.16 15.03 -11.83
N LEU A 56 7.40 15.09 -10.52
CA LEU A 56 8.73 14.87 -9.97
C LEU A 56 8.99 13.37 -9.92
N GLY A 57 9.81 12.88 -10.84
CA GLY A 57 10.10 11.46 -11.03
C GLY A 57 9.25 10.80 -12.11
N PHE A 58 9.88 9.90 -12.88
CA PHE A 58 9.24 9.13 -13.96
C PHE A 58 9.42 7.61 -13.81
N GLY A 59 9.41 7.13 -12.56
CA GLY A 59 9.41 5.70 -12.26
C GLY A 59 8.06 5.02 -12.54
N ASN A 60 7.79 3.89 -11.88
CA ASN A 60 6.58 3.08 -12.11
C ASN A 60 5.27 3.90 -12.04
N GLN A 61 5.07 4.65 -10.96
CA GLN A 61 3.86 5.48 -10.78
C GLN A 61 3.87 6.72 -11.68
N GLY A 62 4.98 7.45 -11.74
CA GLY A 62 5.11 8.67 -12.56
C GLY A 62 4.83 8.42 -14.03
N ALA A 63 5.43 7.37 -14.60
CA ALA A 63 5.20 7.01 -15.99
C ALA A 63 3.74 6.62 -16.27
N ALA A 64 3.10 5.87 -15.37
CA ALA A 64 1.71 5.44 -15.53
C ALA A 64 0.74 6.63 -15.47
N GLN A 65 0.86 7.46 -14.42
CA GLN A 65 -0.06 8.56 -14.18
C GLN A 65 0.11 9.68 -15.21
N ALA A 66 1.34 10.05 -15.60
CA ALA A 66 1.57 11.06 -16.64
C ALA A 66 0.97 10.66 -17.99
N GLN A 67 1.11 9.38 -18.39
CA GLN A 67 0.47 8.87 -19.60
C GLN A 67 -1.05 8.86 -19.50
N ASN A 68 -1.61 8.48 -18.36
CA ASN A 68 -3.06 8.48 -18.17
C ASN A 68 -3.63 9.92 -18.22
N LEU A 69 -2.94 10.91 -17.63
CA LEU A 69 -3.34 12.32 -17.72
C LEU A 69 -3.41 12.78 -19.18
N ARG A 70 -2.36 12.52 -19.96
CA ARG A 70 -2.31 12.87 -21.37
C ARG A 70 -3.45 12.23 -22.15
N ASP A 71 -3.65 10.93 -21.95
CA ASP A 71 -4.66 10.16 -22.67
C ASP A 71 -6.10 10.50 -22.23
N SER A 72 -6.26 11.09 -21.03
CA SER A 72 -7.50 11.69 -20.55
C SER A 72 -7.76 13.11 -21.09
N GLY A 73 -6.88 13.62 -21.95
CA GLY A 73 -7.07 14.89 -22.65
C GLY A 73 -6.37 16.09 -22.02
N ILE A 74 -5.53 15.91 -21.00
CA ILE A 74 -4.64 16.99 -20.54
C ILE A 74 -3.59 17.25 -21.64
N PRO A 75 -3.46 18.49 -22.16
CA PRO A 75 -2.51 18.80 -23.21
C PRO A 75 -1.07 18.42 -22.81
N ASN A 76 -0.35 17.76 -23.72
CA ASN A 76 0.99 17.23 -23.41
C ASN A 76 2.02 18.33 -23.09
N ASP A 77 1.84 19.54 -23.64
CA ASP A 77 2.65 20.72 -23.31
C ASP A 77 2.40 21.26 -21.89
N LYS A 78 1.29 20.85 -21.26
CA LYS A 78 0.96 21.14 -19.84
C LYS A 78 1.45 20.06 -18.88
N ILE A 79 2.06 18.98 -19.38
CA ILE A 79 2.62 17.90 -18.57
C ILE A 79 4.15 17.98 -18.66
N ILE A 80 4.80 18.26 -17.53
CA ILE A 80 6.26 18.36 -17.44
C ILE A 80 6.76 17.25 -16.54
N VAL A 81 7.79 16.53 -16.99
CA VAL A 81 8.50 15.55 -16.19
C VAL A 81 9.76 16.18 -15.63
N ALA A 82 9.78 16.44 -14.33
CA ALA A 82 10.98 16.87 -13.62
C ALA A 82 11.78 15.64 -13.19
N ASN A 83 12.91 15.38 -13.84
CA ASN A 83 13.73 14.20 -13.57
C ASN A 83 15.21 14.49 -13.80
N ARG A 84 16.08 13.87 -13.00
CA ARG A 84 17.53 13.95 -13.21
C ARG A 84 17.92 13.30 -14.56
N PRO A 85 19.09 13.62 -15.14
CA PRO A 85 19.57 12.97 -16.35
C PRO A 85 19.92 11.49 -16.10
N ASP A 86 18.93 10.60 -16.25
CA ASP A 86 19.08 9.15 -16.12
C ASP A 86 18.14 8.39 -17.10
N SER A 87 18.09 7.07 -16.99
CA SER A 87 17.25 6.23 -17.86
C SER A 87 15.76 6.55 -17.77
N TYR A 88 15.26 7.08 -16.65
CA TYR A 88 13.86 7.47 -16.51
C TYR A 88 13.56 8.76 -17.29
N ALA A 89 14.51 9.70 -17.35
CA ALA A 89 14.38 10.88 -18.21
C ALA A 89 14.39 10.50 -19.70
N GLU A 90 15.26 9.57 -20.11
CA GLU A 90 15.27 9.08 -21.49
C GLU A 90 13.99 8.31 -21.84
N ASP A 91 13.46 7.51 -20.91
CA ASP A 91 12.15 6.85 -21.07
C ASP A 91 11.01 7.87 -21.23
N ALA A 92 10.98 8.94 -20.41
CA ALA A 92 10.01 10.02 -20.54
C ALA A 92 10.06 10.71 -21.91
N LYS A 93 11.26 11.05 -22.40
CA LYS A 93 11.47 11.62 -23.74
C LYS A 93 11.00 10.67 -24.83
N SER A 94 11.33 9.38 -24.72
CA SER A 94 10.91 8.36 -25.69
C SER A 94 9.38 8.23 -25.80
N LYS A 95 8.67 8.55 -24.72
CA LYS A 95 7.20 8.58 -24.63
C LYS A 95 6.59 9.93 -25.01
N GLY A 96 7.42 10.89 -25.44
CA GLY A 96 6.99 12.20 -25.94
C GLY A 96 6.72 13.25 -24.86
N PHE A 97 7.19 13.05 -23.63
CA PHE A 97 7.06 14.08 -22.58
C PHE A 97 8.19 15.10 -22.64
N ASN A 98 7.85 16.34 -22.25
CA ASN A 98 8.84 17.37 -21.99
C ASN A 98 9.55 17.07 -20.67
N VAL A 99 10.88 16.96 -20.71
CA VAL A 99 11.69 16.71 -19.52
C VAL A 99 12.41 17.99 -19.10
N GLU A 100 12.24 18.37 -17.84
CA GLU A 100 12.94 19.47 -17.20
C GLU A 100 13.94 18.91 -16.18
N HIS A 101 15.22 19.24 -16.37
CA HIS A 101 16.30 18.78 -15.49
C HIS A 101 16.56 19.77 -14.35
N ASN A 102 16.12 21.02 -14.49
CA ASN A 102 16.21 22.04 -13.45
C ASN A 102 14.91 22.06 -12.61
N PHE A 103 14.98 21.46 -11.42
CA PHE A 103 13.81 21.31 -10.54
C PHE A 103 13.23 22.64 -10.07
N ALA A 104 14.05 23.68 -9.89
CA ALA A 104 13.58 25.02 -9.57
C ALA A 104 12.75 25.63 -10.72
N ASN A 105 13.13 25.39 -11.97
CA ASN A 105 12.35 25.83 -13.13
C ASN A 105 11.04 25.05 -13.29
N ALA A 106 11.06 23.74 -13.03
CA ALA A 106 9.84 22.93 -13.00
C ALA A 106 8.87 23.44 -11.93
N ALA A 107 9.36 23.66 -10.71
CA ALA A 107 8.57 24.16 -9.58
C ALA A 107 7.91 25.51 -9.85
N LYS A 108 8.59 26.45 -10.53
CA LYS A 108 8.02 27.75 -10.91
C LYS A 108 6.85 27.62 -11.89
N GLN A 109 6.86 26.59 -12.72
CA GLN A 109 5.81 26.35 -13.72
C GLN A 109 4.61 25.62 -13.11
N ALA A 110 4.82 24.77 -12.11
CA ALA A 110 3.82 23.91 -11.50
C ALA A 110 2.62 24.69 -10.91
N ASP A 111 1.42 24.40 -11.40
CA ASP A 111 0.17 24.64 -10.69
C ASP A 111 -0.20 23.42 -9.83
N VAL A 112 0.21 22.24 -10.28
CA VAL A 112 0.13 20.96 -9.57
C VAL A 112 1.50 20.28 -9.65
N VAL A 113 1.99 19.73 -8.54
CA VAL A 113 3.21 18.92 -8.51
C VAL A 113 2.95 17.56 -7.89
N PHE A 114 3.18 16.49 -8.64
CA PHE A 114 3.18 15.11 -8.17
C PHE A 114 4.57 14.74 -7.64
N LEU A 115 4.64 14.27 -6.39
CA LEU A 115 5.86 13.74 -5.78
C LEU A 115 5.89 12.21 -5.97
N LEU A 116 6.57 11.75 -7.03
CA LEU A 116 6.63 10.33 -7.43
C LEU A 116 8.09 9.82 -7.56
N ILE A 117 8.95 10.37 -6.72
CA ILE A 117 10.28 9.85 -6.40
C ILE A 117 10.22 9.04 -5.09
N PRO A 118 11.22 8.20 -4.76
CA PRO A 118 11.22 7.39 -3.55
C PRO A 118 11.00 8.22 -2.27
N ASP A 119 10.24 7.69 -1.32
CA ASP A 119 9.80 8.43 -0.12
C ASP A 119 10.97 8.99 0.69
N GLN A 120 12.06 8.25 0.85
CA GLN A 120 13.27 8.70 1.54
C GLN A 120 13.99 9.86 0.83
N VAL A 121 13.78 10.02 -0.48
CA VAL A 121 14.42 11.07 -1.27
C VAL A 121 13.58 12.35 -1.29
N GLN A 122 12.25 12.23 -1.11
CA GLN A 122 11.33 13.36 -1.20
C GLN A 122 11.67 14.52 -0.24
N PRO A 123 11.93 14.31 1.07
CA PRO A 123 12.25 15.41 1.98
C PRO A 123 13.44 16.24 1.51
N ARG A 124 14.52 15.58 1.05
CA ARG A 124 15.73 16.25 0.56
C ARG A 124 15.41 17.10 -0.68
N VAL A 125 14.84 16.49 -1.71
CA VAL A 125 14.62 17.15 -3.01
C VAL A 125 13.50 18.20 -2.92
N PHE A 126 12.37 17.84 -2.32
CA PHE A 126 11.22 18.75 -2.24
C PHE A 126 11.56 19.99 -1.43
N ASN A 127 12.13 19.84 -0.22
CA ASN A 127 12.36 20.98 0.66
C ASN A 127 13.45 21.94 0.14
N THR A 128 14.43 21.44 -0.62
CA THR A 128 15.58 22.24 -1.07
C THR A 128 15.43 22.76 -2.50
N GLU A 129 14.80 22.01 -3.40
CA GLU A 129 14.76 22.35 -4.83
C GLU A 129 13.37 22.78 -5.32
N ILE A 130 12.31 22.18 -4.76
CA ILE A 130 10.92 22.42 -5.20
C ILE A 130 10.24 23.51 -4.37
N ALA A 131 10.08 23.28 -3.06
CA ALA A 131 9.31 24.13 -2.16
C ALA A 131 9.72 25.62 -2.18
N PRO A 132 11.02 25.99 -2.25
CA PRO A 132 11.42 27.40 -2.30
C PRO A 132 10.99 28.12 -3.58
N ASN A 133 10.74 27.38 -4.67
CA ASN A 133 10.43 27.90 -5.99
C ASN A 133 8.96 27.70 -6.40
N LEU A 134 8.21 26.93 -5.61
CA LEU A 134 6.83 26.57 -5.87
C LEU A 134 5.88 27.75 -5.60
N LYS A 135 4.84 27.88 -6.43
CA LYS A 135 3.80 28.91 -6.30
C LYS A 135 3.10 28.81 -4.94
N ASP A 136 2.63 29.95 -4.44
CA ASP A 136 2.00 30.04 -3.12
C ASP A 136 0.66 29.29 -3.05
N ASP A 137 -0.01 29.09 -4.18
CA ASP A 137 -1.30 28.42 -4.33
C ASP A 137 -1.20 27.08 -5.11
N ALA A 138 0.01 26.54 -5.28
CA ALA A 138 0.19 25.26 -5.94
C ALA A 138 -0.45 24.11 -5.14
N ALA A 139 -0.93 23.10 -5.86
CA ALA A 139 -1.34 21.83 -5.27
C ALA A 139 -0.18 20.82 -5.28
N ILE A 140 0.14 20.27 -4.12
CA ILE A 140 1.11 19.20 -3.95
C ILE A 140 0.37 17.87 -3.82
N VAL A 141 0.74 16.91 -4.66
CA VAL A 141 0.11 15.59 -4.74
C VAL A 141 1.12 14.54 -4.29
N VAL A 142 0.77 13.80 -3.24
CA VAL A 142 1.52 12.63 -2.78
C VAL A 142 0.78 11.35 -3.16
N ALA A 143 1.53 10.28 -3.45
CA ALA A 143 0.98 8.95 -3.69
C ALA A 143 1.20 7.97 -2.51
N SER A 144 1.76 8.48 -1.41
CA SER A 144 1.99 7.83 -0.13
C SER A 144 1.82 8.87 0.96
N GLY A 145 1.19 8.50 2.08
CA GLY A 145 0.97 9.37 3.21
C GLY A 145 2.23 9.59 4.05
N TYR A 146 3.28 8.77 3.88
CA TYR A 146 4.43 8.66 4.77
C TYR A 146 5.02 10.02 5.16
N ASN A 147 5.45 10.78 4.15
CA ASN A 147 6.14 12.04 4.35
C ASN A 147 5.23 13.15 4.90
N VAL A 148 3.94 13.11 4.59
CA VAL A 148 2.95 14.06 5.13
C VAL A 148 2.63 13.74 6.59
N PHE A 149 2.38 12.47 6.90
CA PHE A 149 2.06 12.01 8.26
C PHE A 149 3.20 12.30 9.24
N PHE A 150 4.45 12.04 8.85
CA PHE A 150 5.63 12.32 9.66
C PHE A 150 6.14 13.77 9.56
N LYS A 151 5.46 14.63 8.79
CA LYS A 151 5.77 16.07 8.62
C LYS A 151 7.20 16.32 8.13
N LEU A 152 7.63 15.55 7.14
CA LEU A 152 8.99 15.62 6.56
C LEU A 152 9.08 16.59 5.38
N LEU A 153 7.95 17.14 4.93
CA LEU A 153 7.84 18.07 3.82
C LEU A 153 7.41 19.46 4.31
N ASN A 154 8.03 20.50 3.74
CA ASN A 154 7.80 21.89 4.09
C ASN A 154 6.79 22.53 3.15
N PHE A 155 5.54 22.64 3.59
CA PHE A 155 4.46 23.28 2.84
C PHE A 155 4.21 24.71 3.33
N LYS A 156 3.75 25.59 2.43
CA LYS A 156 3.19 26.89 2.81
C LYS A 156 1.72 26.70 3.19
N PRO A 157 1.17 27.41 4.20
CA PRO A 157 -0.24 27.28 4.58
C PRO A 157 -1.25 27.61 3.47
N SER A 158 -0.86 28.39 2.46
CA SER A 158 -1.68 28.76 1.31
C SER A 158 -1.73 27.70 0.20
N GLN A 159 -0.90 26.67 0.28
CA GLN A 159 -0.85 25.59 -0.71
C GLN A 159 -1.89 24.51 -0.39
N ASP A 160 -2.29 23.76 -1.42
CA ASP A 160 -3.07 22.55 -1.21
C ASP A 160 -2.13 21.35 -1.10
N VAL A 161 -2.41 20.44 -0.17
CA VAL A 161 -1.71 19.16 -0.04
C VAL A 161 -2.75 18.05 -0.10
N VAL A 162 -2.65 17.21 -1.11
CA VAL A 162 -3.62 16.14 -1.38
C VAL A 162 -2.92 14.82 -1.58
N MET A 163 -3.59 13.73 -1.25
CA MET A 163 -3.15 12.39 -1.59
C MET A 163 -4.00 11.85 -2.73
N VAL A 164 -3.35 11.33 -3.76
CA VAL A 164 -3.97 10.53 -4.83
C VAL A 164 -3.10 9.31 -5.02
N ALA A 165 -3.54 8.19 -4.46
CA ALA A 165 -2.64 7.08 -4.19
C ALA A 165 -3.22 5.73 -4.66
N PRO A 166 -2.89 5.33 -5.90
CA PRO A 166 -3.27 4.04 -6.46
C PRO A 166 -2.76 2.86 -5.62
N ARG A 167 -3.63 1.90 -5.31
CA ARG A 167 -3.29 0.70 -4.50
C ARG A 167 -2.82 -0.45 -5.37
N MET A 168 -1.89 -0.16 -6.26
CA MET A 168 -1.26 -1.13 -7.14
C MET A 168 -0.03 -0.57 -7.81
N ILE A 169 0.82 -1.45 -8.33
CA ILE A 169 2.00 -1.07 -9.11
C ILE A 169 1.62 -0.30 -10.38
N GLY A 170 2.49 0.62 -10.80
CA GLY A 170 2.21 1.53 -11.91
C GLY A 170 1.94 0.85 -13.25
N SER A 171 2.55 -0.31 -13.53
CA SER A 171 2.26 -1.08 -14.76
C SER A 171 0.80 -1.55 -14.80
N SER A 172 0.23 -1.95 -13.65
CA SER A 172 -1.18 -2.32 -13.53
C SER A 172 -2.10 -1.10 -13.65
N VAL A 173 -1.72 0.04 -13.05
CA VAL A 173 -2.43 1.32 -13.19
C VAL A 173 -2.59 1.68 -14.67
N ARG A 174 -1.49 1.63 -15.42
CA ARG A 174 -1.49 1.92 -16.86
C ARG A 174 -2.30 0.89 -17.66
N SER A 175 -2.10 -0.40 -17.38
CA SER A 175 -2.77 -1.50 -18.09
C SER A 175 -4.29 -1.45 -17.94
N LEU A 176 -4.79 -1.23 -16.72
CA LEU A 176 -6.23 -1.13 -16.47
C LEU A 176 -6.82 0.11 -17.13
N PHE A 177 -6.14 1.26 -17.04
CA PHE A 177 -6.57 2.50 -17.69
C PHE A 177 -6.74 2.32 -19.20
N VAL A 178 -5.75 1.75 -19.89
CA VAL A 178 -5.80 1.48 -21.34
C VAL A 178 -6.94 0.52 -21.70
N LYS A 179 -7.27 -0.42 -20.82
CA LYS A 179 -8.42 -1.32 -20.95
C LYS A 179 -9.76 -0.66 -20.60
N GLY A 180 -9.77 0.65 -20.30
CA GLY A 180 -10.95 1.40 -19.91
C GLY A 180 -11.46 1.10 -18.49
N LYS A 181 -10.72 0.31 -17.70
CA LYS A 181 -11.07 -0.07 -16.32
C LYS A 181 -10.44 0.89 -15.31
N GLY A 182 -11.12 1.07 -14.17
CA GLY A 182 -10.54 1.76 -13.01
C GLY A 182 -9.66 0.83 -12.17
N PHE A 183 -9.09 1.39 -11.11
CA PHE A 183 -8.27 0.68 -10.13
C PHE A 183 -8.49 1.29 -8.73
N PRO A 184 -8.28 0.52 -7.65
CA PRO A 184 -8.45 1.04 -6.30
C PRO A 184 -7.46 2.18 -6.03
N CYS A 185 -7.95 3.25 -5.40
CA CYS A 185 -7.17 4.45 -5.11
C CYS A 185 -7.67 5.07 -3.82
N PHE A 186 -6.75 5.51 -2.96
CA PHE A 186 -7.08 6.38 -1.84
C PHE A 186 -6.97 7.84 -2.26
N VAL A 187 -7.89 8.66 -1.76
CA VAL A 187 -7.91 10.09 -2.00
C VAL A 187 -8.15 10.85 -0.69
N SER A 188 -7.39 11.91 -0.46
CA SER A 188 -7.56 12.74 0.74
C SER A 188 -7.08 14.18 0.55
N THR A 189 -7.53 15.04 1.44
CA THR A 189 -7.07 16.41 1.61
C THR A 189 -6.34 16.52 2.94
N GLU A 190 -5.06 16.83 2.89
CA GLU A 190 -4.19 16.96 4.07
C GLU A 190 -4.00 18.43 4.47
N GLN A 191 -4.05 19.33 3.49
CA GLN A 191 -4.09 20.77 3.68
C GLN A 191 -4.93 21.39 2.56
N ASP A 192 -5.86 22.28 2.93
CA ASP A 192 -6.70 23.03 1.99
C ASP A 192 -6.41 24.52 2.12
N GLY A 193 -5.38 24.98 1.41
CA GLY A 193 -4.93 26.37 1.46
C GLY A 193 -5.74 27.27 0.52
N THR A 194 -6.30 26.70 -0.56
CA THR A 194 -7.05 27.46 -1.58
C THR A 194 -8.57 27.31 -1.45
N GLY A 195 -9.05 26.35 -0.65
CA GLY A 195 -10.47 25.97 -0.57
C GLY A 195 -10.91 25.02 -1.69
N LYS A 196 -9.96 24.46 -2.47
CA LYS A 196 -10.22 23.59 -3.63
C LYS A 196 -9.45 22.28 -3.60
N ALA A 197 -8.76 21.96 -2.50
CA ALA A 197 -7.88 20.80 -2.44
C ALA A 197 -8.62 19.50 -2.79
N LEU A 198 -9.80 19.25 -2.21
CA LEU A 198 -10.57 18.05 -2.52
C LEU A 198 -11.03 18.00 -3.98
N GLU A 199 -11.50 19.12 -4.55
CA GLU A 199 -11.91 19.19 -5.95
C GLU A 199 -10.75 18.84 -6.90
N ILE A 200 -9.56 19.38 -6.62
CA ILE A 200 -8.33 19.08 -7.36
C ILE A 200 -7.98 17.59 -7.21
N ALA A 201 -8.00 17.04 -5.99
CA ALA A 201 -7.69 15.63 -5.74
C ALA A 201 -8.63 14.69 -6.50
N LEU A 202 -9.93 14.99 -6.53
CA LEU A 202 -10.93 14.21 -7.27
C LEU A 202 -10.75 14.35 -8.78
N ALA A 203 -10.49 15.55 -9.30
CA ALA A 203 -10.21 15.76 -10.71
C ALA A 203 -8.96 14.99 -11.15
N LEU A 204 -7.88 15.03 -10.35
CA LEU A 204 -6.66 14.28 -10.58
C LEU A 204 -6.90 12.76 -10.55
N SER A 205 -7.67 12.27 -9.56
CA SER A 205 -8.09 10.87 -9.47
C SER A 205 -8.88 10.43 -10.71
N ARG A 206 -9.72 11.31 -11.26
CA ARG A 206 -10.49 11.03 -12.48
C ARG A 206 -9.61 10.97 -13.73
N VAL A 207 -8.69 11.92 -13.92
CA VAL A 207 -7.81 11.92 -15.11
C VAL A 207 -6.79 10.78 -15.10
N ILE A 208 -6.42 10.22 -13.94
CA ILE A 208 -5.64 8.98 -13.90
C ILE A 208 -6.50 7.72 -14.09
N GLY A 209 -7.83 7.85 -14.05
CA GLY A 209 -8.83 6.79 -14.24
C GLY A 209 -9.28 6.04 -12.98
N ALA A 210 -8.86 6.48 -11.79
CA ALA A 210 -9.16 5.80 -10.53
C ALA A 210 -10.67 5.80 -10.20
N THR A 211 -11.36 6.91 -10.44
CA THR A 211 -12.78 7.10 -10.11
C THR A 211 -13.72 6.14 -10.84
N LYS A 212 -13.27 5.50 -11.93
CA LYS A 212 -14.02 4.42 -12.60
C LYS A 212 -14.23 3.18 -11.73
N ALA A 213 -13.35 2.93 -10.77
CA ALA A 213 -13.49 1.86 -9.78
C ALA A 213 -13.89 2.39 -8.39
N GLY A 214 -14.08 3.71 -8.27
CA GLY A 214 -14.26 4.39 -6.99
C GLY A 214 -12.94 4.79 -6.35
N ALA A 215 -12.75 6.08 -6.11
CA ALA A 215 -11.68 6.60 -5.25
C ALA A 215 -12.18 6.67 -3.80
N ILE A 216 -11.50 6.01 -2.88
CA ILE A 216 -11.95 5.85 -1.50
C ILE A 216 -11.34 6.96 -0.65
N ALA A 217 -12.19 7.70 0.08
CA ALA A 217 -11.76 8.72 1.03
C ALA A 217 -10.84 8.12 2.09
N SER A 218 -9.72 8.77 2.40
CA SER A 218 -8.81 8.36 3.47
C SER A 218 -8.09 9.59 4.07
N SER A 219 -6.91 9.38 4.64
CA SER A 219 -5.97 10.41 5.09
C SER A 219 -4.54 9.89 5.00
N ALA A 220 -3.55 10.77 4.97
CA ALA A 220 -2.14 10.41 5.02
C ALA A 220 -1.83 9.57 6.28
N ARG A 221 -2.49 9.89 7.41
CA ARG A 221 -2.37 9.11 8.65
C ARG A 221 -2.87 7.68 8.48
N GLU A 222 -4.10 7.52 7.98
CA GLU A 222 -4.72 6.20 7.84
C GLU A 222 -3.93 5.34 6.85
N GLU A 223 -3.56 5.91 5.72
CA GLU A 223 -2.78 5.26 4.69
C GLU A 223 -1.40 4.84 5.20
N THR A 224 -0.64 5.75 5.82
CA THR A 224 0.67 5.43 6.39
C THR A 224 0.57 4.33 7.44
N ALA A 225 -0.47 4.38 8.26
CA ALA A 225 -0.70 3.37 9.29
C ALA A 225 -0.94 1.99 8.68
N MET A 226 -1.80 1.88 7.67
CA MET A 226 -2.11 0.61 7.01
C MET A 226 -0.93 0.08 6.21
N ASP A 227 -0.26 0.94 5.45
CA ASP A 227 0.83 0.58 4.55
C ASP A 227 2.04 0.07 5.36
N LEU A 228 2.53 0.87 6.31
CA LEU A 228 3.64 0.45 7.16
C LEU A 228 3.27 -0.72 8.08
N PHE A 229 2.01 -0.84 8.50
CA PHE A 229 1.56 -2.02 9.24
C PHE A 229 1.62 -3.28 8.37
N ALA A 230 1.19 -3.20 7.11
CA ALA A 230 1.29 -4.33 6.20
C ALA A 230 2.76 -4.74 6.00
N GLU A 231 3.63 -3.77 5.77
CA GLU A 231 5.06 -4.00 5.48
C GLU A 231 5.89 -4.46 6.69
N GLN A 232 5.53 -4.04 7.91
CA GLN A 232 6.32 -4.30 9.12
C GLN A 232 5.71 -5.34 10.06
N ALA A 233 4.42 -5.64 9.92
CA ALA A 233 3.72 -6.61 10.74
C ALA A 233 3.15 -7.75 9.90
N LEU A 234 2.26 -7.47 8.96
CA LEU A 234 1.51 -8.52 8.25
C LEU A 234 2.40 -9.38 7.36
N TRP A 235 3.09 -8.78 6.38
CA TRP A 235 3.95 -9.50 5.45
C TRP A 235 5.13 -10.20 6.12
N PRO A 236 5.84 -9.59 7.10
CA PRO A 236 6.88 -10.30 7.84
C PRO A 236 6.37 -11.54 8.57
N ASN A 237 5.15 -11.50 9.13
CA ASN A 237 4.54 -12.67 9.76
C ASN A 237 4.18 -13.74 8.72
N ILE A 238 3.67 -13.37 7.54
CA ILE A 238 3.41 -14.32 6.44
C ILE A 238 4.71 -14.98 5.97
N ILE A 239 5.78 -14.20 5.75
CA ILE A 239 7.10 -14.72 5.34
C ILE A 239 7.64 -15.69 6.39
N MET A 240 7.54 -15.32 7.67
CA MET A 240 7.96 -16.19 8.77
C MET A 240 7.16 -17.49 8.80
N LEU A 241 5.82 -17.42 8.74
CA LEU A 241 4.95 -18.60 8.73
C LEU A 241 5.28 -19.54 7.56
N PHE A 242 5.52 -19.00 6.36
CA PHE A 242 5.95 -19.78 5.21
C PHE A 242 7.30 -20.45 5.46
N ARG A 243 8.28 -19.71 6.00
CA ARG A 243 9.60 -20.27 6.32
C ARG A 243 9.52 -21.42 7.34
N GLU A 244 8.74 -21.26 8.40
CA GLU A 244 8.60 -22.29 9.43
C GLU A 244 7.81 -23.50 8.92
N ALA A 245 6.69 -23.28 8.22
CA ALA A 245 5.92 -24.35 7.61
C ALA A 245 6.75 -25.15 6.59
N PHE A 246 7.53 -24.46 5.75
CA PHE A 246 8.46 -25.09 4.80
C PHE A 246 9.44 -26.00 5.53
N SER A 247 10.05 -25.52 6.62
CA SER A 247 11.06 -26.27 7.38
C SER A 247 10.46 -27.53 8.01
N VAL A 248 9.27 -27.43 8.62
CA VAL A 248 8.57 -28.59 9.21
C VAL A 248 8.21 -29.64 8.16
N LEU A 249 7.71 -29.23 6.99
CA LEU A 249 7.39 -30.19 5.93
C LEU A 249 8.65 -30.80 5.30
N LYS A 250 9.74 -30.04 5.25
CA LYS A 250 11.04 -30.53 4.80
C LYS A 250 11.57 -31.62 5.74
N GLU A 251 11.47 -31.42 7.05
CA GLU A 251 11.83 -32.42 8.06
C GLU A 251 10.97 -33.69 7.96
N ALA A 252 9.71 -33.55 7.54
CA ALA A 252 8.82 -34.68 7.25
C ALA A 252 9.17 -35.44 5.96
N GLY A 253 10.17 -34.98 5.20
CA GLY A 253 10.68 -35.66 4.00
C GLY A 253 10.11 -35.17 2.67
N CYS A 254 9.38 -34.04 2.64
CA CYS A 254 8.90 -33.46 1.39
C CYS A 254 10.07 -32.96 0.52
N SER A 255 9.96 -33.14 -0.80
CA SER A 255 10.96 -32.63 -1.75
C SER A 255 10.85 -31.13 -1.93
N ASP A 256 11.96 -30.48 -2.33
CA ASP A 256 11.98 -29.03 -2.57
C ASP A 256 10.98 -28.63 -3.65
N GLU A 257 10.89 -29.42 -4.73
CA GLU A 257 9.99 -29.14 -5.84
C GLU A 257 8.52 -29.17 -5.39
N ALA A 258 8.13 -30.20 -4.63
CA ALA A 258 6.77 -30.32 -4.15
C ALA A 258 6.41 -29.16 -3.20
N LEU A 259 7.32 -28.80 -2.30
CA LEU A 259 7.11 -27.69 -1.36
C LEU A 259 7.00 -26.34 -2.07
N CYS A 260 7.93 -26.02 -2.97
CA CYS A 260 7.88 -24.76 -3.69
C CYS A 260 6.61 -24.64 -4.55
N TYR A 261 6.15 -25.72 -5.21
CA TYR A 261 4.92 -25.69 -6.00
C TYR A 261 3.66 -25.58 -5.13
N GLU A 262 3.55 -26.38 -4.07
CA GLU A 262 2.41 -26.34 -3.15
C GLU A 262 2.27 -24.95 -2.53
N MET A 263 3.39 -24.33 -2.14
CA MET A 263 3.35 -23.11 -1.35
C MET A 263 3.28 -21.81 -2.19
N TRP A 264 3.85 -21.72 -3.39
CA TRP A 264 3.72 -20.49 -4.21
C TRP A 264 3.97 -20.65 -5.72
N MET A 265 4.85 -21.56 -6.17
CA MET A 265 5.24 -21.63 -7.57
C MET A 265 4.12 -22.09 -8.51
N SER A 266 3.11 -22.82 -8.02
CA SER A 266 1.92 -23.18 -8.79
C SER A 266 1.05 -21.98 -9.16
N LYS A 267 1.21 -20.85 -8.44
CA LYS A 267 0.34 -19.67 -8.44
C LYS A 267 -1.07 -19.88 -7.87
N GLU A 268 -1.41 -21.08 -7.41
CA GLU A 268 -2.70 -21.33 -6.76
C GLU A 268 -2.97 -20.38 -5.57
N PRO A 269 -1.99 -20.08 -4.68
CA PRO A 269 -2.18 -19.06 -3.65
C PRO A 269 -2.48 -17.66 -4.19
N ALA A 270 -1.92 -17.29 -5.35
CA ALA A 270 -2.24 -16.02 -5.99
C ALA A 270 -3.70 -16.01 -6.49
N GLU A 271 -4.17 -17.10 -7.09
CA GLU A 271 -5.57 -17.25 -7.50
C GLU A 271 -6.52 -17.17 -6.29
N ILE A 272 -6.13 -17.73 -5.13
CA ILE A 272 -6.90 -17.58 -3.89
C ILE A 272 -7.04 -16.11 -3.49
N PHE A 273 -5.97 -15.31 -3.58
CA PHE A 273 -6.05 -13.88 -3.29
C PHE A 273 -6.87 -13.10 -4.32
N GLU A 274 -6.83 -13.49 -5.60
CA GLU A 274 -7.72 -12.93 -6.62
C GLU A 274 -9.19 -13.22 -6.28
N ARG A 275 -9.53 -14.47 -5.93
CA ARG A 275 -10.89 -14.83 -5.49
C ARG A 275 -11.29 -14.14 -4.20
N ALA A 276 -10.35 -13.95 -3.27
CA ALA A 276 -10.61 -13.20 -2.05
C ALA A 276 -10.96 -11.74 -2.33
N ALA A 277 -10.36 -11.12 -3.36
CA ALA A 277 -10.69 -9.77 -3.79
C ALA A 277 -12.07 -9.68 -4.49
N GLU A 278 -12.49 -10.74 -5.20
CA GLU A 278 -13.76 -10.79 -5.93
C GLU A 278 -14.95 -11.18 -5.04
N ASP A 279 -14.80 -12.25 -4.26
CA ASP A 279 -15.89 -12.89 -3.50
C ASP A 279 -15.82 -12.59 -2.00
N GLY A 280 -14.67 -12.11 -1.51
CA GLY A 280 -14.37 -11.91 -0.10
C GLY A 280 -13.55 -13.05 0.49
N PHE A 281 -12.72 -12.71 1.48
CA PHE A 281 -11.68 -13.58 2.05
C PHE A 281 -12.19 -14.93 2.58
N ILE A 282 -13.41 -14.97 3.13
CA ILE A 282 -14.03 -16.20 3.65
C ILE A 282 -14.89 -16.91 2.59
N GLN A 283 -15.64 -16.17 1.76
CA GLN A 283 -16.58 -16.77 0.81
C GLN A 283 -15.88 -17.48 -0.33
N GLN A 284 -14.69 -17.02 -0.73
CA GLN A 284 -13.88 -17.68 -1.75
C GLN A 284 -13.59 -19.15 -1.42
N LEU A 285 -13.63 -19.56 -0.15
CA LEU A 285 -13.42 -20.95 0.26
C LEU A 285 -14.41 -21.92 -0.41
N LYS A 286 -15.57 -21.46 -0.89
CA LYS A 286 -16.51 -22.27 -1.67
C LYS A 286 -15.95 -22.82 -2.99
N HIS A 287 -14.85 -22.25 -3.49
CA HIS A 287 -14.11 -22.76 -4.65
C HIS A 287 -13.19 -23.94 -4.31
N HIS A 288 -13.03 -24.28 -3.03
CA HIS A 288 -12.16 -25.36 -2.56
C HIS A 288 -12.94 -26.65 -2.30
N SER A 289 -12.24 -27.79 -2.19
CA SER A 289 -12.86 -29.06 -1.78
C SER A 289 -13.44 -28.96 -0.36
N THR A 290 -14.45 -29.77 -0.04
CA THR A 290 -15.06 -29.77 1.32
C THR A 290 -14.05 -30.09 2.42
N VAL A 291 -13.05 -30.93 2.13
CA VAL A 291 -11.95 -31.22 3.07
C VAL A 291 -11.12 -29.97 3.34
N SER A 292 -10.75 -29.24 2.30
CA SER A 292 -10.01 -27.97 2.40
C SER A 292 -10.82 -26.90 3.13
N GLN A 293 -12.10 -26.73 2.78
CA GLN A 293 -13.01 -25.80 3.45
C GLN A 293 -13.09 -26.06 4.97
N TYR A 294 -13.34 -27.30 5.36
CA TYR A 294 -13.42 -27.68 6.77
C TYR A 294 -12.08 -27.45 7.48
N GLY A 295 -10.97 -27.89 6.88
CA GLY A 295 -9.63 -27.75 7.45
C GLY A 295 -9.24 -26.30 7.68
N GLN A 296 -9.46 -25.43 6.69
CA GLN A 296 -9.13 -24.00 6.79
C GLN A 296 -10.00 -23.28 7.83
N LEU A 297 -11.32 -23.49 7.82
CA LEU A 297 -12.22 -22.82 8.76
C LEU A 297 -12.00 -23.30 10.20
N ASN A 298 -11.96 -24.62 10.41
CA ASN A 298 -11.75 -25.18 11.75
C ASN A 298 -10.34 -24.84 12.27
N GLY A 299 -9.32 -24.94 11.41
CA GLY A 299 -7.94 -24.60 11.75
C GLY A 299 -7.80 -23.14 12.15
N ALA A 300 -8.33 -22.20 11.34
CA ALA A 300 -8.26 -20.78 11.65
C ALA A 300 -8.97 -20.41 12.96
N LEU A 301 -10.15 -21.00 13.22
CA LEU A 301 -10.91 -20.75 14.45
C LEU A 301 -10.27 -21.37 15.71
N ALA A 302 -9.41 -22.37 15.55
CA ALA A 302 -8.69 -22.99 16.66
C ALA A 302 -7.44 -22.20 17.09
N LEU A 303 -6.98 -21.24 16.28
CA LEU A 303 -5.82 -20.40 16.62
C LEU A 303 -6.24 -19.28 17.60
N ASP A 304 -5.58 -19.22 18.76
CA ASP A 304 -5.85 -18.22 19.80
C ASP A 304 -5.60 -16.77 19.32
N GLY A 305 -4.53 -16.54 18.57
CA GLY A 305 -4.22 -15.24 17.97
C GLY A 305 -3.83 -14.12 18.93
N THR A 306 -3.80 -14.33 20.26
CA THR A 306 -3.49 -13.29 21.25
C THR A 306 -2.09 -12.74 21.06
N ALA A 307 -1.08 -13.62 20.96
CA ALA A 307 0.31 -13.21 20.76
C ALA A 307 0.51 -12.43 19.44
N ALA A 308 -0.14 -12.85 18.36
CA ALA A 308 -0.10 -12.13 17.08
C ALA A 308 -0.74 -10.74 17.19
N ARG A 309 -1.89 -10.64 17.87
CA ARG A 309 -2.57 -9.36 18.12
C ARG A 309 -1.72 -8.42 18.97
N GLU A 310 -1.05 -8.91 20.00
CA GLU A 310 -0.13 -8.11 20.82
C GLU A 310 1.07 -7.60 20.02
N HIS A 311 1.67 -8.48 19.21
CA HIS A 311 2.74 -8.11 18.28
C HIS A 311 2.29 -7.01 17.31
N PHE A 312 1.13 -7.19 16.66
CA PHE A 312 0.54 -6.20 15.75
C PHE A 312 0.26 -4.87 16.43
N LYS A 313 -0.32 -4.87 17.64
CA LYS A 313 -0.51 -3.64 18.42
C LYS A 313 0.82 -2.94 18.72
N ASN A 314 1.85 -3.71 19.08
CA ASN A 314 3.16 -3.14 19.35
C ASN A 314 3.77 -2.49 18.10
N ILE A 315 3.71 -3.12 16.92
CA ILE A 315 4.18 -2.51 15.68
C ILE A 315 3.39 -1.24 15.36
N LEU A 316 2.05 -1.31 15.37
CA LEU A 316 1.22 -0.17 15.02
C LEU A 316 1.43 1.03 15.96
N TYR A 317 1.32 0.82 17.27
CA TYR A 317 1.33 1.93 18.23
C TYR A 317 2.72 2.35 18.68
N ASN A 318 3.66 1.39 18.79
CA ASN A 318 4.98 1.66 19.36
C ASN A 318 6.10 1.78 18.33
N GLN A 319 5.83 1.49 17.04
CA GLN A 319 6.79 1.67 15.95
C GLN A 319 6.29 2.66 14.90
N VAL A 320 5.08 2.44 14.36
CA VAL A 320 4.53 3.20 13.24
C VAL A 320 3.95 4.55 13.70
N LEU A 321 2.86 4.54 14.47
CA LEU A 321 2.10 5.74 14.78
C LEU A 321 2.84 6.75 15.68
N ASN A 322 3.83 6.29 16.46
CA ASN A 322 4.67 7.17 17.28
C ASN A 322 5.93 7.67 16.55
N GLY A 323 6.14 7.26 15.30
CA GLY A 323 7.29 7.64 14.47
C GLY A 323 8.62 7.04 14.88
N LYS A 324 8.65 6.00 15.73
CA LYS A 324 9.91 5.34 16.08
C LYS A 324 10.56 4.68 14.86
N PHE A 325 9.78 3.95 14.05
CA PHE A 325 10.28 3.34 12.83
C PHE A 325 10.88 4.39 11.89
N GLN A 326 10.15 5.48 11.61
CA GLN A 326 10.62 6.56 10.75
C GLN A 326 11.97 7.12 11.22
N LYS A 327 12.12 7.39 12.52
CA LYS A 327 13.38 7.90 13.10
C LYS A 327 14.54 6.91 13.04
N GLU A 328 14.26 5.61 13.07
CA GLU A 328 15.27 4.57 12.94
C GLU A 328 15.65 4.38 11.48
N PHE A 329 14.67 4.36 10.59
CA PHE A 329 14.85 4.25 9.14
C PHE A 329 15.64 5.42 8.57
N SER A 330 15.36 6.66 9.01
CA SER A 330 16.06 7.86 8.55
C SER A 330 17.58 7.84 8.80
N LYS A 331 18.06 6.98 9.70
CA LYS A 331 19.50 6.85 10.00
C LYS A 331 20.25 6.00 8.98
N ILE A 332 19.53 5.22 8.17
CA ILE A 332 20.10 4.31 7.18
C ILE A 332 19.77 4.71 5.74
N GLU A 333 19.01 5.80 5.52
CA GLU A 333 18.56 6.22 4.18
C GLU A 333 19.73 6.44 3.22
N ASP A 334 20.78 7.13 3.65
CA ASP A 334 21.99 7.34 2.85
C ASP A 334 22.73 6.01 2.55
N ASP A 335 22.66 5.05 3.47
CA ASP A 335 23.29 3.73 3.28
C ASP A 335 22.51 2.87 2.27
N LEU A 336 21.21 3.11 2.07
CA LEU A 336 20.39 2.38 1.08
C LEU A 336 20.78 2.71 -0.38
N GLU A 337 21.50 3.80 -0.62
CA GLU A 337 22.04 4.14 -1.94
C GLU A 337 23.41 3.52 -2.22
N LYS A 338 24.04 2.87 -1.23
CA LYS A 338 25.37 2.25 -1.37
C LYS A 338 25.30 0.91 -2.10
N GLU A 339 26.44 0.49 -2.63
CA GLU A 339 26.61 -0.82 -3.26
C GLU A 339 27.11 -1.87 -2.26
N GLY A 340 26.89 -3.15 -2.59
CA GLY A 340 27.42 -4.26 -1.80
C GLY A 340 26.91 -4.31 -0.37
N ASP A 341 27.77 -4.73 0.57
CA ASP A 341 27.39 -4.96 1.98
C ASP A 341 27.30 -3.68 2.81
N GLU A 342 27.69 -2.52 2.27
CA GLU A 342 27.44 -1.25 2.93
C GLU A 342 25.95 -0.87 2.90
N ASN A 343 25.19 -1.49 2.00
CA ASN A 343 23.74 -1.35 1.95
C ASN A 343 23.07 -2.37 2.89
N PRO A 344 22.39 -1.90 3.97
CA PRO A 344 21.79 -2.81 4.94
C PRO A 344 20.71 -3.72 4.33
N LEU A 345 20.06 -3.30 3.24
CA LEU A 345 19.08 -4.12 2.53
C LEU A 345 19.75 -5.35 1.87
N ASN A 346 20.95 -5.19 1.30
CA ASN A 346 21.68 -6.31 0.70
C ASN A 346 22.06 -7.37 1.75
N ILE A 347 22.38 -6.94 2.98
CA ILE A 347 22.63 -7.86 4.10
C ILE A 347 21.35 -8.66 4.44
N LEU A 348 20.19 -8.01 4.47
CA LEU A 348 18.90 -8.68 4.73
C LEU A 348 18.55 -9.69 3.64
N TYR A 349 18.77 -9.35 2.36
CA TYR A 349 18.62 -10.29 1.25
C TYR A 349 19.52 -11.51 1.41
N LYS A 350 20.83 -11.29 1.62
CA LYS A 350 21.80 -12.39 1.83
C LYS A 350 21.38 -13.33 2.96
N LYS A 351 20.95 -12.77 4.10
CA LYS A 351 20.48 -13.56 5.24
C LYS A 351 19.21 -14.36 4.92
N SER A 352 18.25 -13.74 4.22
CA SER A 352 16.98 -14.38 3.88
C SER A 352 17.17 -15.50 2.85
N GLU A 353 18.00 -15.27 1.84
CA GLU A 353 18.36 -16.25 0.83
C GLU A 353 19.16 -17.44 1.40
N ALA A 354 19.87 -17.26 2.52
CA ALA A 354 20.60 -18.33 3.19
C ALA A 354 19.70 -19.29 3.99
N SER A 355 18.40 -18.98 4.16
CA SER A 355 17.44 -19.89 4.80
C SER A 355 17.19 -21.15 3.98
N GLU A 356 16.68 -22.21 4.61
CA GLU A 356 16.35 -23.46 3.90
C GLU A 356 15.34 -23.21 2.77
N LEU A 357 14.31 -22.39 3.04
CA LEU A 357 13.34 -21.96 2.02
C LEU A 357 14.04 -21.28 0.83
N GLY A 358 14.93 -20.32 1.10
CA GLY A 358 15.64 -19.58 0.04
C GLY A 358 16.60 -20.46 -0.77
N GLN A 359 17.30 -21.40 -0.11
CA GLN A 359 18.19 -22.33 -0.79
C GLN A 359 17.42 -23.37 -1.62
N ALA A 360 16.31 -23.88 -1.11
CA ALA A 360 15.44 -24.79 -1.84
C ALA A 360 14.89 -24.13 -3.11
N GLU A 361 14.40 -22.89 -3.02
CA GLU A 361 13.91 -22.16 -4.18
C GLU A 361 15.01 -21.99 -5.25
N LYS A 362 16.24 -21.66 -4.86
CA LYS A 362 17.38 -21.56 -5.80
C LYS A 362 17.64 -22.89 -6.52
N ARG A 363 17.62 -24.02 -5.78
CA ARG A 363 17.80 -25.35 -6.37
C ARG A 363 16.69 -25.68 -7.37
N VAL A 364 15.43 -25.44 -7.00
CA VAL A 364 14.26 -25.70 -7.85
C VAL A 364 14.28 -24.83 -9.10
N ARG A 365 14.51 -23.52 -8.97
CA ARG A 365 14.58 -22.60 -10.12
C ARG A 365 15.71 -22.97 -11.08
N ALA A 366 16.88 -23.35 -10.56
CA ALA A 366 17.99 -23.80 -11.40
C ALA A 366 17.65 -25.08 -12.18
N ARG A 367 16.96 -26.04 -11.54
CA ARG A 367 16.49 -27.28 -12.18
C ARG A 367 15.43 -27.03 -13.26
N LEU A 368 14.61 -25.99 -13.08
CA LEU A 368 13.49 -25.65 -13.97
C LEU A 368 13.78 -24.49 -14.93
N ALA A 369 15.02 -24.00 -15.01
CA ALA A 369 15.39 -22.82 -15.79
C ALA A 369 15.08 -22.93 -17.30
N GLY A 370 14.87 -24.14 -17.84
CA GLY A 370 14.43 -24.35 -19.22
C GLY A 370 12.91 -24.41 -19.44
N LEU A 371 12.12 -24.35 -18.36
CA LEU A 371 10.65 -24.44 -18.37
C LEU A 371 9.97 -23.17 -17.83
N LEU A 372 10.68 -22.41 -16.99
CA LEU A 372 10.31 -21.09 -16.48
C LEU A 372 10.86 -20.00 -17.40
#